data_AF-A0A1F9BB10-F1
#
_entry.id   AF-A0A1F9BB10-F1
#
_cell.length_a   1.000
_cell.length_b   1.000
_cell.length_c   1.000
_cell.angle_alpha   90.00
_cell.angle_beta   90.00
_cell.angle_gamma   90.00
#
_symmetry.space_group_name_H-M   'P 1'
#
loop_
_entity.id
_entity.type
_entity.pdbx_description
1 polymer ?
#
loop_
_entity_poly.entity_id
_entity_poly.type
_entity_poly.pdbx_seq_one_letter_code
_entity_poly.pdbx_strand_id
1 'polypeptide(L)'
;MAISCLFCDKDVTNDGAAGFKPTHTLYMCKRCGYVWLTEEAAEDFSSEGYSSDDKAAISITLRNKWEREGRKPSRQQLKIADLKNIVSQFQVLDPISKIDQALIRLEKSTKYIGHEIKVNVTDDYPLFYCKEHKEIMHILIMCYKEGFISATNPSSPQTGLSIEVKGYQRLREIQKLNRDSRLCFVAMWLKGEIDEVFDNAIKPALNLWN
;
A
#
# COMPACT_ATOMS: atom_id res chain seq x y z
N MET A 1 -17.77 23.18 -10.04
CA MET A 1 -17.28 22.19 -11.03
C MET A 1 -16.98 20.93 -10.26
N ALA A 2 -17.47 19.77 -10.72
CA ALA A 2 -17.15 18.50 -10.06
C ALA A 2 -15.67 18.18 -10.32
N ILE A 3 -14.96 17.72 -9.30
CA ILE A 3 -13.55 17.31 -9.39
C ILE A 3 -13.50 15.81 -9.13
N SER A 4 -12.92 15.08 -10.07
CA SER A 4 -12.65 13.64 -9.93
C SER A 4 -11.17 13.39 -9.68
N CYS A 5 -10.86 12.38 -8.87
CA CYS A 5 -9.50 11.91 -8.68
C CYS A 5 -8.98 11.26 -9.97
N LEU A 6 -7.82 11.70 -10.47
CA LEU A 6 -7.23 11.20 -11.72
C LEU A 6 -6.87 9.69 -11.67
N PHE A 7 -6.63 9.15 -10.47
CA PHE A 7 -6.13 7.79 -10.28
C PHE A 7 -7.21 6.75 -9.95
N CYS A 8 -8.41 7.17 -9.56
CA CYS A 8 -9.47 6.23 -9.17
C CYS A 8 -10.88 6.69 -9.53
N ASP A 9 -10.98 7.80 -10.27
CA ASP A 9 -12.20 8.41 -10.83
C ASP A 9 -13.28 8.75 -9.78
N LYS A 10 -12.93 8.72 -8.49
CA LYS A 10 -13.84 9.09 -7.40
C LYS A 10 -14.07 10.60 -7.40
N ASP A 11 -15.32 11.01 -7.23
CA ASP A 11 -15.67 12.41 -6.97
C ASP A 11 -15.06 12.85 -5.63
N VAL A 12 -14.22 13.88 -5.69
CA VAL A 12 -13.50 14.48 -4.56
C VAL A 12 -13.94 15.91 -4.28
N THR A 13 -15.00 16.40 -4.94
CA THR A 13 -15.49 17.78 -4.82
C THR A 13 -15.76 18.20 -3.37
N ASN A 14 -16.21 17.24 -2.55
CA ASN A 14 -16.55 17.46 -1.15
C ASN A 14 -15.63 16.71 -0.17
N ASP A 15 -14.53 16.14 -0.66
CA ASP A 15 -13.54 15.47 0.20
C ASP A 15 -12.57 16.52 0.78
N GLY A 16 -12.31 16.44 2.09
CA GLY A 16 -11.37 17.34 2.78
C GLY A 16 -11.85 17.79 4.16
N ALA A 17 -11.01 18.57 4.85
CA ALA A 17 -11.40 19.25 6.09
C ALA A 17 -12.25 20.49 5.79
N ALA A 18 -12.97 21.00 6.80
CA ALA A 18 -13.75 22.23 6.67
C ALA A 18 -12.87 23.38 6.14
N GLY A 19 -13.31 24.03 5.06
CA GLY A 19 -12.59 25.13 4.41
C GLY A 19 -11.56 24.69 3.35
N PHE A 20 -11.28 23.40 3.19
CA PHE A 20 -10.48 22.90 2.08
C PHE A 20 -11.28 22.98 0.77
N LYS A 21 -10.72 23.64 -0.24
CA LYS A 21 -11.30 23.73 -1.57
C LYS A 21 -10.44 22.91 -2.53
N PRO A 22 -10.92 21.74 -2.99
CA PRO A 22 -10.18 20.96 -3.97
C PRO A 22 -10.04 21.74 -5.29
N THR A 23 -8.95 21.49 -5.99
CA THR A 23 -8.64 21.94 -7.34
C THR A 23 -8.24 20.71 -8.18
N HIS A 24 -8.04 20.86 -9.49
CA HIS A 24 -7.61 19.75 -10.34
C HIS A 24 -6.17 19.30 -10.06
N THR A 25 -5.31 20.17 -9.52
CA THR A 25 -3.93 19.84 -9.11
C THR A 25 -3.78 19.52 -7.63
N LEU A 26 -4.70 19.95 -6.77
CA LEU A 26 -4.62 19.74 -5.32
C LEU A 26 -5.97 19.31 -4.76
N TYR A 27 -6.05 18.06 -4.28
CA TYR A 27 -7.28 17.51 -3.72
C TYR A 27 -7.00 16.40 -2.70
N MET A 28 -8.01 16.08 -1.90
CA MET A 28 -8.01 14.92 -1.02
C MET A 28 -8.94 13.85 -1.58
N CYS A 29 -8.47 12.62 -1.66
CA CYS A 29 -9.26 11.48 -2.11
C CYS A 29 -9.35 10.43 -1.00
N LYS A 30 -10.56 10.00 -0.64
CA LYS A 30 -10.73 8.90 0.33
C LYS A 30 -10.06 7.58 -0.08
N ARG A 31 -9.79 7.36 -1.38
CA ARG A 31 -9.11 6.16 -1.90
C ARG A 31 -7.60 6.36 -2.04
N CYS A 32 -7.15 7.48 -2.61
CA CYS A 32 -5.73 7.71 -2.93
C CYS A 32 -4.97 8.50 -1.85
N GLY A 33 -5.68 9.14 -0.93
CA GLY A 33 -5.10 10.04 0.07
C GLY A 33 -4.95 11.48 -0.44
N TYR A 34 -3.96 12.20 0.09
CA TYR A 34 -3.66 13.57 -0.32
C TYR A 34 -2.89 13.59 -1.64
N VAL A 35 -3.41 14.30 -2.64
CA VAL A 35 -2.82 14.42 -3.97
C VAL A 35 -2.48 15.87 -4.25
N TRP A 36 -1.22 16.12 -4.60
CA TRP A 36 -0.76 17.43 -5.04
C TRP A 36 0.14 17.23 -6.26
N LEU A 37 -0.31 17.70 -7.42
CA LEU A 37 0.32 17.57 -8.72
C LEU A 37 0.84 18.94 -9.18
N THR A 38 1.86 18.93 -10.03
CA THR A 38 2.16 20.09 -10.89
C THR A 38 1.07 20.25 -11.95
N GLU A 39 0.87 21.47 -12.46
CA GLU A 39 -0.11 21.77 -13.52
C GLU A 39 0.10 20.86 -14.75
N GLU A 40 1.34 20.82 -15.27
CA GLU A 40 1.78 19.96 -16.37
C GLU A 40 1.36 18.49 -16.14
N ALA A 41 1.68 17.93 -14.96
CA ALA A 41 1.32 16.55 -14.64
C ALA A 41 -0.19 16.30 -14.58
N ALA A 42 -1.01 17.29 -14.24
CA ALA A 42 -2.47 17.14 -14.22
C ALA A 42 -3.07 17.24 -15.63
N GLU A 43 -2.56 18.14 -16.47
CA GLU A 43 -2.98 18.31 -17.86
C GLU A 43 -2.56 17.11 -18.73
N ASP A 44 -1.30 16.70 -18.62
CA ASP A 44 -0.71 15.62 -19.43
C ASP A 44 -1.09 14.21 -18.95
N PHE A 45 -1.72 14.08 -17.78
CA PHE A 45 -2.07 12.76 -17.25
C PHE A 45 -2.91 11.92 -18.23
N SER A 46 -3.79 12.58 -18.98
CA SER A 46 -4.67 11.93 -19.95
C SER A 46 -3.95 11.55 -21.26
N SER A 47 -2.94 12.33 -21.67
CA SER A 47 -2.17 12.09 -22.90
C SER A 47 -1.10 11.00 -22.74
N GLU A 48 -0.65 10.76 -21.51
CA GLU A 48 0.36 9.74 -21.18
C GLU A 48 -0.14 8.28 -21.29
N GLY A 49 -1.45 8.06 -21.44
CA GLY A 49 -1.99 6.73 -21.75
C GLY A 49 -1.92 5.70 -20.61
N TYR A 50 -1.93 6.15 -19.35
CA TYR A 50 -1.95 5.23 -18.19
C TYR A 50 -3.12 4.25 -18.24
N SER A 51 -2.81 2.96 -18.12
CA SER A 51 -3.80 1.89 -18.03
C SER A 51 -4.56 1.91 -16.69
N SER A 52 -5.63 1.12 -16.57
CA SER A 52 -6.32 0.97 -15.28
C SER A 52 -5.41 0.41 -14.19
N ASP A 53 -4.45 -0.43 -14.58
CA ASP A 53 -3.50 -1.06 -13.67
C ASP A 53 -2.47 -0.06 -13.17
N ASP A 54 -2.00 0.84 -14.03
CA ASP A 54 -1.10 1.92 -13.65
C ASP A 54 -1.79 2.90 -12.69
N LYS A 55 -3.03 3.28 -12.99
CA LYS A 55 -3.86 4.10 -12.10
C LYS A 55 -4.04 3.44 -10.73
N ALA A 56 -4.32 2.13 -10.70
CA ALA A 56 -4.43 1.38 -9.46
C ALA A 56 -3.09 1.34 -8.70
N ALA A 57 -1.98 1.12 -9.38
CA ALA A 57 -0.63 1.14 -8.80
C ALA A 57 -0.31 2.49 -8.15
N ILE A 58 -0.62 3.60 -8.83
CA ILE A 58 -0.46 4.96 -8.30
C ILE A 58 -1.35 5.16 -7.07
N SER A 59 -2.65 4.85 -7.19
CA SER A 59 -3.63 4.96 -6.10
C SER A 59 -3.19 4.20 -4.84
N ILE A 60 -2.80 2.93 -4.98
CA ILE A 60 -2.30 2.07 -3.91
C ILE A 60 -1.05 2.69 -3.29
N THR A 61 -0.06 3.09 -4.10
CA THR A 61 1.21 3.63 -3.62
C THR A 61 1.01 4.92 -2.82
N LEU A 62 0.25 5.87 -3.38
CA LEU A 62 -0.04 7.14 -2.73
C LEU A 62 -0.81 6.96 -1.43
N ARG A 63 -1.84 6.09 -1.43
CA ARG A 63 -2.64 5.82 -0.25
C ARG A 63 -1.82 5.21 0.89
N ASN A 64 -0.99 4.22 0.56
CA ASN A 64 -0.13 3.56 1.54
C ASN A 64 0.96 4.49 2.09
N LYS A 65 1.53 5.36 1.23
CA LYS A 65 2.48 6.40 1.65
C LYS A 65 1.81 7.39 2.62
N TRP A 66 0.63 7.89 2.27
CA TRP A 66 -0.11 8.85 3.08
C TRP A 66 -0.46 8.31 4.48
N GLU A 67 -0.93 7.06 4.58
CA GLU A 67 -1.17 6.43 5.90
C GLU A 67 0.11 6.28 6.71
N ARG A 68 1.21 5.84 6.08
CA ARG A 68 2.50 5.66 6.76
C ARG A 68 3.04 6.98 7.32
N GLU A 69 2.79 8.09 6.63
CA GLU A 69 3.19 9.44 7.06
C GLU A 69 2.21 10.06 8.08
N GLY A 70 1.23 9.29 8.55
CA GLY A 70 0.26 9.74 9.56
C GLY A 70 -0.79 10.68 8.99
N ARG A 71 -1.17 10.49 7.71
CA ARG A 71 -2.17 11.28 6.97
C ARG A 71 -1.87 12.77 6.88
N LYS A 72 -0.59 13.14 6.94
CA LYS A 72 -0.15 14.53 6.78
C LYS A 72 -0.17 14.94 5.30
N PRO A 73 -0.51 16.19 4.97
CA PRO A 73 -0.34 16.72 3.62
C PRO A 73 1.10 16.56 3.13
N SER A 74 1.28 16.05 1.92
CA SER A 74 2.59 16.01 1.27
C SER A 74 3.07 17.44 1.01
N ARG A 75 4.36 17.68 1.25
CA ARG A 75 5.01 18.96 0.87
C ARG A 75 5.56 18.96 -0.56
N GLN A 76 5.54 17.80 -1.22
CA GLN A 76 6.05 17.62 -2.56
C GLN A 76 4.89 17.57 -3.56
N GLN A 77 4.96 18.41 -4.59
CA GLN A 77 4.17 18.28 -5.81
C GLN A 77 4.70 17.14 -6.66
N LEU A 78 3.80 16.26 -7.10
CA LEU A 78 4.09 15.14 -7.99
C LEU A 78 4.16 15.64 -9.42
N LYS A 79 5.29 15.34 -10.08
CA LYS A 79 5.50 15.54 -11.51
C LYS A 79 5.12 14.29 -12.29
N ILE A 80 5.01 14.41 -13.61
CA ILE A 80 4.72 13.25 -14.46
C ILE A 80 5.80 12.16 -14.34
N ALA A 81 7.06 12.56 -14.20
CA ALA A 81 8.18 11.64 -13.98
C ALA A 81 8.05 10.86 -12.65
N ASP A 82 7.49 11.47 -11.60
CA ASP A 82 7.24 10.79 -10.33
C ASP A 82 6.17 9.72 -10.49
N LEU A 83 5.11 10.00 -11.26
CA LEU A 83 4.04 9.02 -11.54
C LEU A 83 4.56 7.83 -12.36
N LYS A 84 5.35 8.09 -13.41
CA LYS A 84 6.04 7.04 -14.19
C LYS A 84 6.93 6.19 -13.30
N ASN A 85 7.68 6.83 -12.41
CA ASN A 85 8.54 6.12 -11.47
C ASN A 85 7.73 5.23 -10.52
N ILE A 86 6.62 5.74 -9.94
CA ILE A 86 5.72 4.95 -9.10
C ILE A 86 5.24 3.70 -9.83
N VAL A 87 4.77 3.83 -11.07
CA VAL A 87 4.30 2.71 -11.88
C VAL A 87 5.43 1.69 -12.13
N SER A 88 6.61 2.17 -12.54
CA SER A 88 7.75 1.29 -12.84
C SER A 88 8.28 0.51 -11.63
N GLN A 89 8.16 1.08 -10.43
CA GLN A 89 8.62 0.47 -9.18
C GLN A 89 7.53 -0.35 -8.49
N PHE A 90 6.28 -0.29 -8.98
CA PHE A 90 5.17 -0.96 -8.32
C PHE A 90 5.28 -2.47 -8.45
N GLN A 91 5.33 -3.15 -7.32
CA GLN A 91 5.35 -4.61 -7.27
C GLN A 91 3.93 -5.14 -7.06
N VAL A 92 3.45 -5.88 -8.07
CA VAL A 92 2.19 -6.62 -7.95
C VAL A 92 2.39 -7.77 -6.99
N LEU A 93 1.57 -7.82 -5.94
CA LEU A 93 1.58 -8.91 -4.98
C LEU A 93 0.79 -10.10 -5.49
N ASP A 94 1.31 -11.30 -5.26
CA ASP A 94 0.56 -12.54 -5.46
C ASP A 94 -0.58 -12.65 -4.43
N PRO A 95 -1.59 -13.52 -4.66
CA PRO A 95 -2.76 -13.62 -3.79
C PRO A 95 -2.46 -13.90 -2.31
N ILE A 96 -1.45 -14.72 -2.00
CA ILE A 96 -1.07 -15.04 -0.62
C ILE A 96 -0.41 -13.83 0.03
N SER A 97 0.49 -13.15 -0.69
CA SER A 97 1.07 -11.89 -0.22
C SER A 97 0.03 -10.81 0.06
N LYS A 98 -1.07 -10.76 -0.71
CA LYS A 98 -2.19 -9.84 -0.42
C LYS A 98 -2.94 -10.18 0.86
N ILE A 99 -3.15 -11.47 1.15
CA ILE A 99 -3.73 -11.93 2.42
C ILE A 99 -2.81 -11.52 3.59
N ASP A 100 -1.51 -11.74 3.45
CA ASP A 100 -0.53 -11.37 4.47
C ASP A 100 -0.51 -9.84 4.70
N GLN A 101 -0.52 -9.04 3.62
CA GLN A 101 -0.65 -7.58 3.73
C GLN A 101 -1.97 -7.16 4.40
N ALA A 102 -3.07 -7.86 4.11
CA ALA A 102 -4.34 -7.59 4.76
C ALA A 102 -4.25 -7.81 6.26
N LEU A 103 -3.67 -8.94 6.71
CA LEU A 103 -3.47 -9.20 8.13
C LEU A 103 -2.58 -8.14 8.80
N ILE A 104 -1.48 -7.74 8.16
CA ILE A 104 -0.60 -6.66 8.67
C ILE A 104 -1.38 -5.35 8.82
N ARG A 105 -2.26 -5.04 7.87
CA ARG A 105 -3.09 -3.81 7.92
C ARG A 105 -4.14 -3.87 9.01
N LEU A 106 -4.75 -5.03 9.23
CA LEU A 106 -5.68 -5.24 10.34
C LEU A 106 -4.96 -5.09 11.69
N GLU A 107 -3.76 -5.69 11.84
CA GLU A 107 -2.96 -5.60 13.08
C GLU A 107 -2.68 -4.14 13.45
N LYS A 108 -2.28 -3.32 12.48
CA LYS A 108 -2.03 -1.88 12.68
C LYS A 108 -3.28 -1.10 13.11
N SER A 109 -4.47 -1.64 12.84
CA SER A 109 -5.75 -1.04 13.22
C SER A 109 -6.25 -1.57 14.58
N THR A 110 -5.66 -2.66 15.08
CA THR A 110 -5.96 -3.27 16.37
C THR A 110 -5.31 -2.49 17.52
N LYS A 111 -6.05 -2.24 18.60
CA LYS A 111 -5.50 -1.62 19.83
C LYS A 111 -5.21 -2.64 20.94
N TYR A 112 -5.98 -3.71 20.97
CA TYR A 112 -5.89 -4.81 21.94
C TYR A 112 -6.49 -6.07 21.31
N ILE A 113 -6.21 -7.24 21.88
CA ILE A 113 -6.73 -8.53 21.39
C ILE A 113 -8.27 -8.53 21.45
N GLY A 114 -8.94 -8.92 20.35
CA GLY A 114 -10.40 -8.89 20.25
C GLY A 114 -10.99 -7.50 19.96
N HIS A 115 -10.18 -6.48 19.70
CA HIS A 115 -10.69 -5.18 19.23
C HIS A 115 -11.43 -5.34 17.91
N GLU A 116 -12.69 -4.91 17.88
CA GLU A 116 -13.51 -4.91 16.68
C GLU A 116 -13.01 -3.85 15.68
N ILE A 117 -12.72 -4.31 14.48
CA ILE A 117 -12.23 -3.52 13.36
C ILE A 117 -13.36 -3.36 12.35
N LYS A 118 -13.47 -2.16 11.79
CA LYS A 118 -14.36 -1.85 10.68
C LYS A 118 -13.51 -1.43 9.48
N VAL A 119 -13.74 -2.07 8.34
CA VAL A 119 -13.08 -1.76 7.07
C VAL A 119 -14.11 -1.19 6.10
N ASN A 120 -13.85 0.01 5.57
CA ASN A 120 -14.68 0.56 4.50
C ASN A 120 -14.21 0.03 3.16
N VAL A 121 -14.73 -1.13 2.73
CA VAL A 121 -14.27 -1.81 1.50
C VAL A 121 -14.41 -0.98 0.22
N THR A 122 -15.33 -0.01 0.20
CA THR A 122 -15.52 0.91 -0.93
C THR A 122 -14.40 1.93 -1.10
N ASP A 123 -13.68 2.27 -0.02
CA ASP A 123 -12.69 3.34 0.01
C ASP A 123 -11.29 2.87 0.43
N ASP A 124 -11.21 1.93 1.37
CA ASP A 124 -9.96 1.47 1.96
C ASP A 124 -9.29 0.35 1.16
N TYR A 125 -9.92 -0.21 0.13
CA TYR A 125 -9.34 -1.30 -0.67
C TYR A 125 -7.89 -1.05 -1.16
N PRO A 126 -7.45 0.18 -1.52
CA PRO A 126 -6.06 0.40 -1.92
C PRO A 126 -5.05 0.18 -0.79
N LEU A 127 -5.47 0.28 0.49
CA LEU A 127 -4.60 -0.01 1.64
C LEU A 127 -4.18 -1.47 1.73
N PHE A 128 -4.97 -2.34 1.13
CA PHE A 128 -4.80 -3.79 1.13
C PHE A 128 -4.16 -4.28 -0.17
N TYR A 129 -3.59 -3.37 -0.98
CA TYR A 129 -3.03 -3.67 -2.31
C TYR A 129 -4.06 -4.28 -3.28
N CYS A 130 -5.33 -3.90 -3.09
CA CYS A 130 -6.41 -4.30 -3.97
C CYS A 130 -6.66 -3.25 -5.06
N LYS A 131 -7.03 -3.70 -6.26
CA LYS A 131 -7.42 -2.81 -7.38
C LYS A 131 -8.87 -2.36 -7.27
N GLU A 132 -9.71 -3.16 -6.61
CA GLU A 132 -11.14 -2.90 -6.46
C GLU A 132 -11.71 -3.37 -5.10
N HIS A 133 -12.91 -2.89 -4.78
CA HIS A 133 -13.60 -3.20 -3.52
C HIS A 133 -14.03 -4.67 -3.40
N LYS A 134 -14.29 -5.37 -4.51
CA LYS A 134 -14.64 -6.79 -4.47
C LYS A 134 -13.47 -7.66 -4.00
N GLU A 135 -12.27 -7.32 -4.45
CA GLU A 135 -11.06 -8.06 -4.11
C GLU A 135 -10.79 -8.08 -2.60
N ILE A 136 -10.88 -6.93 -1.93
CA ILE A 136 -10.73 -6.88 -0.46
C ILE A 136 -11.83 -7.68 0.25
N MET A 137 -13.08 -7.64 -0.23
CA MET A 137 -14.16 -8.44 0.34
C MET A 137 -13.84 -9.93 0.28
N HIS A 138 -13.36 -10.42 -0.87
CA HIS A 138 -12.96 -11.81 -1.04
C HIS A 138 -11.78 -12.19 -0.15
N ILE A 139 -10.77 -11.32 -0.03
CA ILE A 139 -9.64 -11.54 0.88
C ILE A 139 -10.12 -11.66 2.33
N LEU A 140 -11.00 -10.78 2.80
CA LEU A 140 -11.54 -10.84 4.15
C LEU A 140 -12.35 -12.13 4.39
N ILE A 141 -13.13 -12.57 3.40
CA ILE A 141 -13.86 -13.85 3.46
C ILE A 141 -12.87 -15.03 3.55
N MET A 142 -11.76 -15.00 2.79
CA MET A 142 -10.71 -16.03 2.88
C MET A 142 -10.05 -16.03 4.26
N CYS A 143 -9.70 -14.87 4.80
CA CYS A 143 -9.16 -14.74 6.15
C CYS A 143 -10.10 -15.31 7.20
N TYR A 144 -11.40 -15.07 7.07
CA TYR A 144 -12.41 -15.64 7.97
C TYR A 144 -12.46 -17.16 7.86
N LYS A 145 -12.55 -17.70 6.63
CA LYS A 145 -12.61 -19.16 6.38
C LYS A 145 -11.37 -19.89 6.89
N GLU A 146 -10.21 -19.27 6.76
CA GLU A 146 -8.95 -19.80 7.28
C GLU A 146 -8.81 -19.65 8.79
N GLY A 147 -9.75 -18.98 9.48
CA GLY A 147 -9.70 -18.75 10.93
C GLY A 147 -8.64 -17.73 11.34
N PHE A 148 -8.16 -16.89 10.42
CA PHE A 148 -7.27 -15.78 10.76
C PHE A 148 -8.00 -14.62 11.41
N ILE A 149 -9.27 -14.44 11.09
CA ILE A 149 -10.16 -13.45 11.70
C ILE A 149 -11.49 -14.08 12.09
N SER A 150 -12.16 -13.49 13.07
CA SER A 150 -13.58 -13.68 13.34
C SER A 150 -14.37 -12.48 12.83
N ALA A 151 -15.65 -12.68 12.57
CA ALA A 151 -16.56 -11.60 12.19
C ALA A 151 -17.97 -11.92 12.69
N THR A 152 -18.73 -10.88 13.06
CA THR A 152 -20.13 -11.03 13.46
C THR A 152 -20.99 -11.57 12.32
N ASN A 153 -20.67 -11.20 11.07
CA ASN A 153 -21.32 -11.71 9.86
C ASN A 153 -20.28 -12.32 8.90
N PRO A 154 -20.24 -13.66 8.75
CA PRO A 154 -19.29 -14.34 7.86
C PRO A 154 -19.37 -13.93 6.38
N SER A 155 -20.56 -13.57 5.89
CA SER A 155 -20.77 -13.13 4.50
C SER A 155 -20.39 -11.67 4.29
N SER A 156 -20.18 -10.93 5.38
CA SER A 156 -19.84 -9.52 5.38
C SER A 156 -18.81 -9.21 6.48
N PRO A 157 -17.58 -9.78 6.39
CA PRO A 157 -16.63 -9.70 7.48
C PRO A 157 -16.13 -8.28 7.77
N GLN A 158 -16.26 -7.34 6.83
CA GLN A 158 -15.74 -5.97 6.95
C GLN A 158 -16.34 -5.14 8.11
N THR A 159 -17.42 -5.61 8.73
CA THR A 159 -18.04 -4.98 9.90
C THR A 159 -17.89 -5.86 11.14
N GLY A 160 -17.16 -5.39 12.14
CA GLY A 160 -17.01 -6.09 13.42
C GLY A 160 -16.13 -7.32 13.32
N LEU A 161 -15.02 -7.24 12.57
CA LEU A 161 -14.03 -8.31 12.55
C LEU A 161 -13.00 -8.15 13.66
N SER A 162 -12.41 -9.24 14.09
CA SER A 162 -11.26 -9.22 14.99
C SER A 162 -10.24 -10.28 14.57
N ILE A 163 -8.95 -10.06 14.89
CA ILE A 163 -7.89 -11.03 14.56
C ILE A 163 -7.93 -12.17 15.58
N GLU A 164 -7.95 -13.39 15.07
CA GLU A 164 -7.97 -14.62 15.86
C GLU A 164 -6.55 -15.14 16.15
N VAL A 165 -6.47 -16.14 17.04
CA VAL A 165 -5.18 -16.74 17.45
C VAL A 165 -4.36 -17.22 16.25
N LYS A 166 -4.98 -17.89 15.27
CA LYS A 166 -4.29 -18.34 14.05
C LYS A 166 -3.82 -17.17 13.18
N GLY A 167 -4.56 -16.06 13.19
CA GLY A 167 -4.14 -14.80 12.53
C GLY A 167 -2.88 -14.22 13.16
N TYR A 168 -2.80 -14.18 14.50
CA TYR A 168 -1.58 -13.75 15.19
C TYR A 168 -0.40 -14.71 14.98
N GLN A 169 -0.64 -16.01 14.88
CA GLN A 169 0.41 -16.98 14.51
C GLN A 169 0.97 -16.67 13.13
N ARG A 170 0.11 -16.45 12.13
CA ARG A 170 0.51 -16.05 10.79
C ARG A 170 1.30 -14.73 10.78
N LEU A 171 0.84 -13.73 11.53
CA LEU A 171 1.56 -12.46 11.69
C LEU A 171 2.99 -12.65 12.23
N ARG A 172 3.17 -13.54 13.20
CA ARG A 172 4.51 -13.87 13.72
C ARG A 172 5.39 -14.54 12.67
N GLU A 173 4.84 -15.43 11.84
CA GLU A 173 5.58 -16.06 10.74
C GLU A 173 6.07 -15.02 9.72
N ILE A 174 5.18 -14.11 9.31
CA ILE A 174 5.52 -13.02 8.38
C ILE A 174 6.64 -12.14 8.96
N GLN A 175 6.56 -11.83 10.26
CA GLN A 175 7.59 -11.03 10.95
C GLN A 175 8.93 -11.76 11.07
N LYS A 176 8.94 -13.09 11.24
CA LYS A 176 10.19 -13.89 11.27
C LYS A 176 10.92 -13.84 9.93
N LEU A 177 10.20 -14.07 8.83
CA LEU A 177 10.78 -14.00 7.48
C LEU A 177 11.45 -12.64 7.20
N ASN A 178 10.86 -11.55 7.66
CA ASN A 178 11.43 -10.21 7.53
C ASN A 178 12.66 -9.97 8.42
N ARG A 179 12.79 -10.63 9.58
CA ARG A 179 13.98 -10.52 10.44
C ARG A 179 15.14 -11.35 9.91
N ASP A 180 14.86 -12.48 9.30
CA ASP A 180 15.86 -13.32 8.63
C ASP A 180 16.36 -12.69 7.31
N SER A 181 15.65 -11.68 6.78
CA SER A 181 16.07 -10.86 5.63
C SER A 181 17.32 -9.98 5.87
N ARG A 182 17.94 -10.02 7.06
CA ARG A 182 19.30 -9.47 7.27
C ARG A 182 20.40 -10.35 6.65
N LEU A 183 20.04 -11.55 6.21
CA LEU A 183 20.95 -12.42 5.50
C LEU A 183 20.98 -12.01 4.03
N CYS A 184 22.05 -11.32 3.62
CA CYS A 184 22.34 -11.16 2.20
C CYS A 184 23.09 -12.41 1.70
N PHE A 185 22.72 -12.90 0.52
CA PHE A 185 23.53 -13.89 -0.19
C PHE A 185 24.25 -13.17 -1.32
N VAL A 186 25.59 -13.15 -1.25
CA VAL A 186 26.42 -12.64 -2.34
C VAL A 186 26.83 -13.83 -3.20
N ALA A 187 26.13 -14.03 -4.32
CA ALA A 187 26.56 -14.95 -5.35
C ALA A 187 27.62 -14.25 -6.21
N MET A 188 28.89 -14.59 -5.99
CA MET A 188 30.03 -14.05 -6.75
C MET A 188 30.68 -15.14 -7.60
N TRP A 189 31.27 -14.71 -8.72
CA TRP A 189 32.09 -15.58 -9.55
C TRP A 189 33.37 -15.96 -8.78
N LEU A 190 33.71 -17.24 -8.73
CA LEU A 190 34.93 -17.78 -8.12
C LEU A 190 36.27 -17.30 -8.73
N LYS A 191 36.27 -16.39 -9.70
CA LYS A 191 37.50 -15.80 -10.25
C LYS A 191 37.83 -14.54 -9.45
N GLY A 192 39.04 -14.46 -8.91
CA GLY A 192 39.47 -13.39 -7.99
C GLY A 192 39.54 -11.97 -8.57
N GLU A 193 39.05 -11.75 -9.78
CA GLU A 193 38.99 -10.42 -10.43
C GLU A 193 38.01 -9.48 -9.73
N ILE A 194 37.06 -10.01 -8.95
CA ILE A 194 36.04 -9.25 -8.21
C ILE A 194 36.27 -9.20 -6.70
N ASP A 195 37.37 -9.80 -6.22
CA ASP A 195 37.71 -9.83 -4.79
C ASP A 195 37.90 -8.41 -4.24
N GLU A 196 38.58 -7.54 -4.99
CA GLU A 196 38.83 -6.16 -4.58
C GLU A 196 37.54 -5.35 -4.42
N VAL A 197 36.60 -5.50 -5.34
CA VAL A 197 35.29 -4.82 -5.27
C VAL A 197 34.47 -5.37 -4.11
N PHE A 198 34.52 -6.68 -3.89
CA PHE A 198 33.83 -7.27 -2.75
C PHE A 198 34.40 -6.79 -1.42
N ASP A 199 35.72 -6.89 -1.22
CA ASP A 199 36.36 -6.57 0.05
C ASP A 199 36.31 -5.08 0.39
N ASN A 200 36.39 -4.20 -0.62
CA ASN A 200 36.45 -2.75 -0.38
C ASN A 200 35.12 -2.02 -0.50
N ALA A 201 34.12 -2.57 -1.20
CA ALA A 201 32.83 -1.90 -1.39
C ALA A 201 31.65 -2.69 -0.79
N ILE A 202 31.52 -3.98 -1.12
CA ILE A 202 30.35 -4.77 -0.73
C ILE A 202 30.44 -5.18 0.75
N LYS A 203 31.54 -5.80 1.16
CA LYS A 203 31.75 -6.32 2.52
C LYS A 203 31.69 -5.23 3.59
N PRO A 204 32.26 -4.02 3.41
CA PRO A 204 32.09 -2.94 4.38
C PRO A 204 30.64 -2.48 4.46
N ALA A 205 29.94 -2.40 3.33
CA ALA A 205 28.53 -2.05 3.29
C ALA A 205 27.64 -3.07 4.01
N LEU A 206 28.02 -4.35 4.07
CA LEU A 206 27.31 -5.36 4.86
C LEU A 206 27.54 -5.20 6.36
N ASN A 207 28.74 -4.80 6.77
CA ASN A 207 29.11 -4.67 8.19
C ASN A 207 28.59 -3.39 8.86
N LEU A 208 28.17 -2.39 8.09
CA LEU A 208 27.59 -1.14 8.60
C LEU A 208 26.17 -1.28 9.17
N TRP A 209 25.52 -2.44 9.00
CA TRP A 209 24.14 -2.70 9.42
C TRP A 209 23.99 -3.66 10.61
N ASN A 210 25.10 -4.03 11.26
CA ASN A 210 25.12 -4.83 12.49
C ASN A 210 25.16 -3.97 13.75
#